data_AF-A0AA43QU65-F1
#
_entry.id   AF-A0AA43QU65-F1
#
_cell.length_a   1.000
_cell.length_b   1.000
_cell.length_c   1.000
_cell.angle_alpha   90.00
_cell.angle_beta   90.00
_cell.angle_gamma   90.00
#
_symmetry.space_group_name_H-M   'P 1'
#
loop_
_entity.id
_entity.type
_entity.pdbx_description
1 polymer ?
#
loop_
_entity_poly.entity_id
_entity_poly.type
_entity_poly.pdbx_seq_one_letter_code
_entity_poly.pdbx_strand_id
1 'polypeptide(L)'
;MAPNLPPSPTKSTTSSDSRDSKASLQRYGTAGPAPQSPPSPRNSRKGQNGTAAQTEGSPLLEPESPSFDHTRSASLESLDSLDWEESKHEPEPSKSIFYLFILTLSIGGLQVCWATELSKGSPYLQSLGMSKSLLAFVWIAGPLGGVLVQPYVGIRSDNCRSRFGKRLPFMIGGALTTAISFLCLAWTREMVQAILGIFGANPDSNGVQVTSIVVAIIWVYILDFSINTVQAAIRAFIVDNAPLHQQEDANAWAGRMTGIGNILGYISGYEKLPKLLPWLGHTQMQVLCAIAAIAICSTVAISALSIRERDPRLGAPPSENPGLLSFFVRSFQSAKRMPLQIRRVCIAQFFAWLGWFGFLFYETTYVGQIKLNPYFASHPDLTPDEVDDAWEDATRYATFALLIFAIVSFLANVILPFFVHPTYAAPSTSATFSASNDRSSTKLTSTIRHQLSQVIARLEIKWLTLRRAWLLSHLMFALCMFSTFFIFTSTAATILTAIIGIPWAFSHWAPFALISAEIAKRDLETRRSASRLEEADPAANKQDDQAGVILGLHNVAISAPQILATLISSIIFKFAQRPRGEPYDTSVGWVLRLGGVAALLAAYFTYRIGEEGNVSRDDGGNSMRYERVEEGVVRGREVV
;
A
#
# COMPACT_ATOMS: atom_id res chain seq x y z
N MET A 1 6.60 -46.22 30.32
CA MET A 1 6.06 -47.59 30.20
C MET A 1 5.08 -47.62 29.03
N ALA A 2 5.18 -48.60 28.13
CA ALA A 2 4.06 -49.06 27.28
C ALA A 2 3.30 -50.19 28.05
N PRO A 3 2.21 -50.85 27.57
CA PRO A 3 1.94 -51.43 26.23
C PRO A 3 0.76 -50.73 25.49
N ASN A 4 0.43 -50.88 24.18
CA ASN A 4 0.44 -51.92 23.12
C ASN A 4 -0.91 -52.66 22.88
N LEU A 5 -1.61 -52.22 21.81
CA LEU A 5 -2.12 -52.95 20.60
C LEU A 5 -2.14 -54.50 20.52
N PRO A 6 -2.87 -55.14 19.55
CA PRO A 6 -3.94 -54.67 18.64
C PRO A 6 -5.27 -55.46 18.88
N PRO A 7 -5.88 -56.40 18.07
CA PRO A 7 -5.70 -56.91 16.69
C PRO A 7 -6.93 -56.65 15.74
N SER A 8 -7.18 -57.51 14.75
CA SER A 8 -8.34 -57.56 13.80
C SER A 8 -8.66 -59.06 13.44
N PRO A 9 -9.30 -59.57 12.34
CA PRO A 9 -9.67 -58.99 11.02
C PRO A 9 -11.05 -59.38 10.38
N THR A 10 -11.33 -58.82 9.19
CA THR A 10 -12.11 -59.29 7.99
C THR A 10 -13.16 -60.43 8.03
N LYS A 11 -14.26 -60.23 7.26
CA LYS A 11 -14.91 -61.26 6.40
C LYS A 11 -15.71 -60.64 5.23
N SER A 12 -16.22 -61.47 4.30
CA SER A 12 -16.58 -61.08 2.91
C SER A 12 -17.91 -61.66 2.37
N THR A 13 -18.15 -61.44 1.06
CA THR A 13 -18.89 -62.27 0.06
C THR A 13 -20.42 -62.15 -0.14
N THR A 14 -20.83 -62.30 -1.43
CA THR A 14 -22.17 -62.68 -2.00
C THR A 14 -23.35 -61.71 -1.80
N SER A 15 -23.93 -61.05 -2.83
CA SER A 15 -24.83 -61.51 -3.95
C SER A 15 -26.33 -61.54 -3.55
N SER A 16 -27.36 -61.41 -4.40
CA SER A 16 -27.52 -61.23 -5.87
C SER A 16 -28.87 -60.54 -6.19
N ASP A 17 -29.18 -60.32 -7.49
CA ASP A 17 -30.55 -60.17 -8.06
C ASP A 17 -31.39 -58.90 -7.74
N SER A 18 -32.34 -58.44 -8.58
CA SER A 18 -32.58 -58.62 -10.04
C SER A 18 -33.58 -57.55 -10.57
N ARG A 19 -33.75 -57.47 -11.91
CA ARG A 19 -34.84 -56.78 -12.67
C ARG A 19 -34.74 -55.23 -12.74
N ASP A 20 -35.32 -54.54 -13.73
CA ASP A 20 -36.28 -54.98 -14.77
C ASP A 20 -36.10 -54.37 -16.19
N SER A 21 -36.64 -55.10 -17.16
CA SER A 21 -37.13 -54.81 -18.53
C SER A 21 -36.87 -53.50 -19.32
N LYS A 22 -36.36 -53.69 -20.57
CA LYS A 22 -36.95 -53.31 -21.90
C LYS A 22 -37.31 -51.83 -22.21
N ALA A 23 -37.17 -51.26 -23.41
CA ALA A 23 -36.60 -51.64 -24.73
C ALA A 23 -36.43 -50.32 -25.56
N SER A 24 -36.00 -50.20 -26.84
CA SER A 24 -35.93 -51.14 -27.99
C SER A 24 -34.94 -50.65 -29.08
N LEU A 25 -34.24 -51.59 -29.76
CA LEU A 25 -33.99 -51.73 -31.24
C LEU A 25 -33.49 -50.52 -32.09
N GLN A 26 -32.72 -50.64 -33.18
CA GLN A 26 -32.20 -51.75 -34.04
C GLN A 26 -30.85 -51.27 -34.65
N ARG A 27 -29.74 -52.05 -34.77
CA ARG A 27 -29.33 -52.99 -35.85
C ARG A 27 -29.41 -52.41 -37.28
N TYR A 28 -28.46 -52.59 -38.23
CA TYR A 28 -27.29 -53.50 -38.37
C TYR A 28 -26.29 -52.97 -39.47
N GLY A 29 -25.00 -53.36 -39.41
CA GLY A 29 -24.08 -53.73 -40.53
C GLY A 29 -23.76 -52.75 -41.69
N THR A 30 -22.72 -52.93 -42.53
CA THR A 30 -21.51 -53.83 -42.53
C THR A 30 -20.52 -53.39 -43.64
N ALA A 31 -19.20 -53.57 -43.40
CA ALA A 31 -18.09 -53.59 -44.39
C ALA A 31 -17.69 -52.30 -45.16
N GLY A 32 -16.46 -52.28 -45.72
CA GLY A 32 -15.83 -51.18 -46.49
C GLY A 32 -15.81 -51.42 -48.02
N PRO A 33 -14.84 -50.91 -48.82
CA PRO A 33 -13.52 -50.36 -48.48
C PRO A 33 -13.17 -48.96 -49.10
N ALA A 34 -11.91 -48.53 -48.95
CA ALA A 34 -11.25 -47.42 -49.68
C ALA A 34 -10.92 -47.81 -51.16
N PRO A 35 -10.42 -46.92 -52.07
CA PRO A 35 -9.83 -45.58 -51.89
C PRO A 35 -10.22 -44.49 -52.92
N GLN A 36 -9.63 -43.28 -52.85
CA GLN A 36 -8.99 -42.52 -53.97
C GLN A 36 -8.67 -41.04 -53.64
N SER A 37 -7.54 -40.56 -54.16
CA SER A 37 -7.14 -39.15 -54.34
C SER A 37 -6.98 -38.89 -55.85
N PRO A 38 -7.23 -37.70 -56.44
CA PRO A 38 -6.37 -36.49 -56.29
C PRO A 38 -7.21 -35.18 -56.47
N PRO A 39 -6.73 -34.00 -56.99
CA PRO A 39 -5.37 -33.48 -57.20
C PRO A 39 -5.11 -32.06 -56.64
N SER A 40 -3.85 -31.60 -56.70
CA SER A 40 -3.43 -30.21 -56.40
C SER A 40 -3.38 -29.31 -57.65
N PRO A 41 -3.68 -27.99 -57.55
CA PRO A 41 -3.39 -27.02 -58.60
C PRO A 41 -2.38 -25.92 -58.19
N ARG A 42 -1.13 -26.09 -58.65
CA ARG A 42 -0.28 -25.13 -59.40
C ARG A 42 -0.24 -23.62 -59.04
N ASN A 43 0.98 -23.12 -58.85
CA ASN A 43 1.39 -21.70 -58.69
C ASN A 43 0.66 -20.64 -59.53
N SER A 44 0.51 -19.44 -58.95
CA SER A 44 0.53 -18.15 -59.65
C SER A 44 1.41 -17.12 -58.89
N ARG A 45 1.71 -15.96 -59.49
CA ARG A 45 2.74 -14.99 -59.03
C ARG A 45 2.28 -13.55 -59.33
N LYS A 46 2.76 -12.57 -58.55
CA LYS A 46 2.28 -11.15 -58.41
C LYS A 46 1.10 -11.04 -57.43
N GLY A 47 0.93 -9.96 -56.65
CA GLY A 47 1.81 -8.81 -56.41
C GLY A 47 1.08 -7.60 -55.79
N GLN A 48 1.84 -6.64 -55.24
CA GLN A 48 1.45 -5.34 -54.67
C GLN A 48 0.77 -5.28 -53.27
N ASN A 49 1.46 -4.56 -52.38
CA ASN A 49 1.00 -3.59 -51.38
C ASN A 49 -0.32 -3.82 -50.61
N GLY A 50 -0.19 -4.09 -49.31
CA GLY A 50 -1.20 -3.80 -48.29
C GLY A 50 -0.53 -3.43 -46.97
N THR A 51 -0.81 -2.26 -46.41
CA THR A 51 -0.28 -1.83 -45.10
C THR A 51 -1.04 -2.49 -43.96
N ALA A 52 -0.36 -3.26 -43.12
CA ALA A 52 -0.90 -3.88 -41.92
C ALA A 52 -0.19 -3.33 -40.67
N ALA A 53 -0.94 -3.04 -39.61
CA ALA A 53 -0.41 -2.46 -38.38
C ALA A 53 0.38 -3.51 -37.56
N GLN A 54 1.54 -3.13 -37.03
CA GLN A 54 2.31 -3.96 -36.12
C GLN A 54 1.69 -3.90 -34.72
N THR A 55 1.09 -5.01 -34.27
CA THR A 55 0.72 -5.20 -32.86
C THR A 55 1.95 -5.58 -32.05
N GLU A 56 2.43 -4.69 -31.19
CA GLU A 56 3.53 -4.97 -30.27
C GLU A 56 3.13 -6.04 -29.24
N GLY A 57 3.74 -7.22 -29.33
CA GLY A 57 3.70 -8.26 -28.30
C GLY A 57 5.09 -8.46 -27.73
N SER A 58 5.26 -8.30 -26.41
CA SER A 58 6.55 -8.54 -25.74
C SER A 58 6.84 -10.05 -25.67
N PRO A 59 7.98 -10.54 -26.20
CA PRO A 59 8.22 -11.96 -26.39
C PRO A 59 8.83 -12.62 -25.14
N LEU A 60 8.12 -13.58 -24.56
CA LEU A 60 8.72 -14.61 -23.69
C LEU A 60 8.16 -15.99 -24.07
N LEU A 61 9.05 -16.78 -24.69
CA LEU A 61 8.98 -18.21 -25.07
C LEU A 61 8.15 -18.61 -26.32
N GLU A 62 8.90 -18.69 -27.44
CA GLU A 62 9.13 -19.87 -28.29
C GLU A 62 8.02 -20.55 -29.14
N PRO A 63 8.39 -21.15 -30.30
CA PRO A 63 7.43 -21.66 -31.29
C PRO A 63 7.03 -23.14 -31.11
N GLU A 64 5.90 -23.51 -31.72
CA GLU A 64 5.45 -24.91 -31.82
C GLU A 64 6.42 -25.77 -32.66
N SER A 65 6.63 -27.01 -32.22
CA SER A 65 7.58 -27.96 -32.83
C SER A 65 7.03 -28.65 -34.09
N PRO A 66 7.72 -28.58 -35.25
CA PRO A 66 7.50 -29.52 -36.35
C PRO A 66 8.26 -30.83 -36.10
N SER A 67 7.58 -31.97 -36.23
CA SER A 67 8.20 -33.30 -36.13
C SER A 67 9.02 -33.66 -37.38
N PHE A 68 10.22 -34.24 -37.23
CA PHE A 68 10.79 -35.16 -38.23
C PHE A 68 11.81 -36.14 -37.62
N ASP A 69 12.18 -37.15 -38.42
CA ASP A 69 12.73 -38.46 -38.04
C ASP A 69 14.12 -38.51 -37.38
N HIS A 70 14.37 -39.64 -36.71
CA HIS A 70 15.71 -40.14 -36.43
C HIS A 70 16.49 -40.39 -37.74
N THR A 71 17.70 -39.84 -37.88
CA THR A 71 18.88 -40.65 -38.30
C THR A 71 20.22 -39.92 -38.17
N ARG A 72 21.26 -40.74 -38.04
CA ARG A 72 22.69 -40.45 -38.27
C ARG A 72 23.44 -39.73 -37.14
N SER A 73 24.77 -39.85 -37.20
CA SER A 73 25.63 -39.96 -36.02
C SER A 73 26.97 -39.24 -36.15
N ALA A 74 27.53 -38.91 -34.98
CA ALA A 74 28.94 -38.65 -34.69
C ALA A 74 29.59 -37.37 -35.29
N SER A 75 29.78 -36.39 -34.41
CA SER A 75 31.00 -35.56 -34.31
C SER A 75 31.15 -35.14 -32.85
N LEU A 76 32.21 -35.57 -32.16
CA LEU A 76 32.45 -35.31 -30.73
C LEU A 76 33.46 -34.15 -30.57
N GLU A 77 33.10 -32.95 -31.03
CA GLU A 77 34.08 -31.86 -31.16
C GLU A 77 33.47 -30.44 -31.07
N SER A 78 32.57 -30.21 -30.10
CA SER A 78 31.97 -28.87 -29.86
C SER A 78 31.45 -28.61 -28.43
N LEU A 79 31.76 -29.46 -27.44
CA LEU A 79 31.20 -29.36 -26.08
C LEU A 79 31.91 -28.35 -25.14
N ASP A 80 32.94 -27.66 -25.64
CA ASP A 80 33.78 -26.73 -24.87
C ASP A 80 33.37 -25.24 -25.04
N SER A 81 32.21 -24.99 -25.64
CA SER A 81 31.66 -23.65 -25.88
C SER A 81 30.16 -23.57 -25.53
N LEU A 82 29.79 -24.14 -24.38
CA LEU A 82 28.58 -23.71 -23.67
C LEU A 82 28.85 -22.37 -22.99
N ASP A 83 29.04 -21.34 -23.81
CA ASP A 83 28.85 -19.96 -23.37
C ASP A 83 27.45 -19.89 -22.76
N TRP A 84 27.36 -19.36 -21.54
CA TRP A 84 26.08 -18.93 -21.02
C TRP A 84 25.64 -17.75 -21.89
N GLU A 85 24.72 -17.97 -22.82
CA GLU A 85 23.93 -16.87 -23.39
C GLU A 85 23.12 -16.27 -22.24
N GLU A 86 23.76 -15.34 -21.54
CA GLU A 86 23.16 -14.37 -20.62
C GLU A 86 22.02 -13.72 -21.41
N SER A 87 20.80 -14.22 -21.18
CA SER A 87 19.67 -13.94 -22.06
C SER A 87 19.38 -12.46 -21.98
N LYS A 88 19.83 -11.73 -23.02
CA LYS A 88 19.81 -10.27 -23.07
C LYS A 88 18.37 -9.83 -22.96
N HIS A 89 17.97 -9.49 -21.73
CA HIS A 89 16.73 -8.79 -21.45
C HIS A 89 16.89 -7.44 -22.13
N GLU A 90 16.39 -7.34 -23.37
CA GLU A 90 16.24 -6.03 -24.02
C GLU A 90 15.44 -5.16 -23.05
N PRO A 91 16.03 -4.05 -22.56
CA PRO A 91 15.43 -3.30 -21.46
C PRO A 91 14.07 -2.79 -21.91
N GLU A 92 13.02 -3.16 -21.17
CA GLU A 92 11.64 -2.95 -21.62
C GLU A 92 11.42 -1.51 -22.10
N PRO A 93 10.71 -1.29 -23.23
CA PRO A 93 10.55 0.03 -23.79
C PRO A 93 9.87 0.98 -22.79
N SER A 94 10.64 1.99 -22.38
CA SER A 94 10.28 3.02 -21.40
C SER A 94 8.91 3.62 -21.69
N LYS A 95 8.00 3.55 -20.72
CA LYS A 95 6.65 4.11 -20.86
C LYS A 95 6.69 5.63 -20.73
N SER A 96 5.71 6.28 -21.35
CA SER A 96 5.53 7.73 -21.27
C SER A 96 5.18 8.19 -19.85
N ILE A 97 5.59 9.41 -19.50
CA ILE A 97 5.18 10.10 -18.27
C ILE A 97 3.64 10.11 -18.12
N PHE A 98 2.90 10.22 -19.24
CA PHE A 98 1.44 10.18 -19.25
C PHE A 98 0.87 8.79 -18.88
N TYR A 99 1.57 7.71 -19.24
CA TYR A 99 1.21 6.36 -18.82
C TYR A 99 1.42 6.18 -17.31
N LEU A 100 2.54 6.66 -16.75
CA LEU A 100 2.79 6.61 -15.30
C LEU A 100 1.79 7.46 -14.50
N PHE A 101 1.33 8.58 -15.07
CA PHE A 101 0.22 9.37 -14.52
C PHE A 101 -1.09 8.56 -14.48
N ILE A 102 -1.51 7.95 -15.60
CA ILE A 102 -2.74 7.12 -15.64
C ILE A 102 -2.64 5.88 -14.75
N LEU A 103 -1.45 5.27 -14.65
CA LEU A 103 -1.17 4.11 -13.81
C LEU A 103 -1.38 4.42 -12.32
N THR A 104 -1.04 5.64 -11.90
CA THR A 104 -1.11 6.08 -10.50
C THR A 104 -2.36 6.90 -10.16
N LEU A 105 -3.15 7.31 -11.16
CA LEU A 105 -4.34 8.17 -11.01
C LEU A 105 -5.36 7.64 -9.98
N SER A 106 -5.53 6.31 -9.90
CA SER A 106 -6.41 5.64 -8.94
C SER A 106 -6.05 5.88 -7.47
N ILE A 107 -4.77 6.17 -7.16
CA ILE A 107 -4.35 6.62 -5.82
C ILE A 107 -4.99 7.98 -5.48
N GLY A 108 -5.14 8.87 -6.46
CA GLY A 108 -5.78 10.17 -6.26
C GLY A 108 -7.22 10.03 -5.76
N GLY A 109 -8.03 9.20 -6.42
CA GLY A 109 -9.40 8.90 -5.99
C GLY A 109 -9.45 8.23 -4.61
N LEU A 110 -8.55 7.27 -4.35
CA LEU A 110 -8.43 6.61 -3.04
C LEU A 110 -8.07 7.59 -1.91
N GLN A 111 -7.25 8.62 -2.16
CA GLN A 111 -6.97 9.63 -1.14
C GLN A 111 -8.13 10.61 -0.93
N VAL A 112 -9.00 10.84 -1.93
CA VAL A 112 -10.26 11.57 -1.70
C VAL A 112 -11.18 10.78 -0.75
N CYS A 113 -11.25 9.45 -0.89
CA CYS A 113 -11.96 8.58 0.06
C CYS A 113 -11.40 8.72 1.48
N TRP A 114 -10.10 8.51 1.69
CA TRP A 114 -9.45 8.67 3.00
C TRP A 114 -9.64 10.08 3.57
N ALA A 115 -9.53 11.14 2.75
CA ALA A 115 -9.73 12.51 3.21
C ALA A 115 -11.17 12.79 3.68
N THR A 116 -12.19 12.27 2.98
CA THR A 116 -13.59 12.34 3.42
C THR A 116 -13.80 11.58 4.74
N GLU A 117 -13.24 10.38 4.85
CA GLU A 117 -13.38 9.51 6.04
C GLU A 117 -12.72 10.12 7.29
N LEU A 118 -11.44 10.51 7.19
CA LEU A 118 -10.70 11.13 8.28
C LEU A 118 -11.27 12.51 8.68
N SER A 119 -11.82 13.28 7.71
CA SER A 119 -12.35 14.61 8.01
C SER A 119 -13.79 14.62 8.53
N LYS A 120 -14.67 13.71 8.10
CA LYS A 120 -16.10 13.71 8.44
C LYS A 120 -16.60 12.47 9.19
N GLY A 121 -15.93 11.32 9.09
CA GLY A 121 -16.40 10.07 9.68
C GLY A 121 -16.66 10.16 11.19
N SER A 122 -15.67 10.66 11.94
CA SER A 122 -15.79 10.82 13.40
C SER A 122 -16.89 11.81 13.83
N PRO A 123 -16.99 13.02 13.25
CA PRO A 123 -18.11 13.93 13.51
C PRO A 123 -19.49 13.38 13.10
N TYR A 124 -19.58 12.69 11.95
CA TYR A 124 -20.84 12.12 11.45
C TYR A 124 -21.35 10.98 12.34
N LEU A 125 -20.50 10.02 12.70
CA LEU A 125 -20.90 8.95 13.62
C LEU A 125 -21.33 9.52 14.99
N GLN A 126 -20.68 10.58 15.47
CA GLN A 126 -21.12 11.29 16.68
C GLN A 126 -22.47 12.01 16.52
N SER A 127 -22.85 12.51 15.34
CA SER A 127 -24.19 13.08 15.11
C SER A 127 -25.27 12.00 15.03
N LEU A 128 -24.95 10.75 14.67
CA LEU A 128 -25.88 9.62 14.83
C LEU A 128 -26.19 9.28 16.31
N GLY A 129 -25.55 9.95 17.27
CA GLY A 129 -25.68 9.69 18.72
C GLY A 129 -24.60 8.75 19.27
N MET A 130 -23.56 8.44 18.50
CA MET A 130 -22.49 7.56 18.95
C MET A 130 -21.56 8.25 19.96
N SER A 131 -21.37 7.65 21.13
CA SER A 131 -20.33 8.10 22.06
C SER A 131 -18.93 7.87 21.49
N LYS A 132 -17.96 8.71 21.86
CA LYS A 132 -16.54 8.57 21.44
C LYS A 132 -15.95 7.23 21.84
N SER A 133 -16.42 6.69 22.97
CA SER A 133 -16.08 5.34 23.46
C SER A 133 -16.46 4.24 22.47
N LEU A 134 -17.64 4.34 21.85
CA LEU A 134 -18.12 3.40 20.82
C LEU A 134 -17.43 3.68 19.47
N LEU A 135 -17.26 4.95 19.11
CA LEU A 135 -16.52 5.38 17.91
C LEU A 135 -15.11 4.78 17.84
N ALA A 136 -14.41 4.67 18.98
CA ALA A 136 -13.12 4.01 19.06
C ALA A 136 -13.17 2.52 18.67
N PHE A 137 -14.25 1.79 18.99
CA PHE A 137 -14.44 0.42 18.52
C PHE A 137 -14.76 0.34 17.02
N VAL A 138 -15.43 1.36 16.45
CA VAL A 138 -15.70 1.39 15.00
C VAL A 138 -14.40 1.48 14.21
N TRP A 139 -13.49 2.35 14.62
CA TRP A 139 -12.16 2.52 14.02
C TRP A 139 -11.17 1.36 14.28
N ILE A 140 -11.64 0.20 14.76
CA ILE A 140 -10.91 -1.06 14.66
C ILE A 140 -10.93 -1.60 13.22
N ALA A 141 -11.95 -1.26 12.43
CA ALA A 141 -12.15 -1.81 11.08
C ALA A 141 -10.95 -1.56 10.15
N GLY A 142 -10.44 -0.34 10.03
CA GLY A 142 -9.28 -0.01 9.19
C GLY A 142 -8.00 -0.74 9.59
N PRO A 143 -7.57 -0.70 10.86
CA PRO A 143 -6.47 -1.52 11.39
C PRO A 143 -6.65 -3.02 11.13
N LEU A 144 -7.86 -3.55 11.30
CA LEU A 144 -8.18 -4.96 11.05
C LEU A 144 -8.11 -5.29 9.55
N GLY A 145 -8.52 -4.36 8.68
CA GLY A 145 -8.34 -4.40 7.24
C GLY A 145 -6.86 -4.41 6.83
N GLY A 146 -6.04 -3.58 7.47
CA GLY A 146 -4.58 -3.56 7.28
C GLY A 146 -3.90 -4.88 7.65
N VAL A 147 -4.28 -5.49 8.78
CA VAL A 147 -3.71 -6.78 9.23
C VAL A 147 -4.23 -7.95 8.40
N LEU A 148 -5.55 -8.07 8.16
CA LEU A 148 -6.17 -9.27 7.59
C LEU A 148 -6.52 -9.15 6.09
N VAL A 149 -7.14 -8.04 5.69
CA VAL A 149 -7.70 -7.89 4.34
C VAL A 149 -6.60 -7.64 3.31
N GLN A 150 -5.60 -6.80 3.60
CA GLN A 150 -4.52 -6.53 2.64
C GLN A 150 -3.73 -7.82 2.26
N PRO A 151 -3.28 -8.68 3.21
CA PRO A 151 -2.62 -9.95 2.84
C PRO A 151 -3.57 -10.95 2.15
N TYR A 152 -4.84 -11.02 2.57
CA TYR A 152 -5.84 -11.88 1.92
C TYR A 152 -6.05 -11.50 0.45
N VAL A 153 -6.21 -10.20 0.17
CA VAL A 153 -6.39 -9.65 -1.19
C VAL A 153 -5.11 -9.79 -2.02
N GLY A 154 -3.93 -9.68 -1.40
CA GLY A 154 -2.66 -10.08 -2.01
C GLY A 154 -2.74 -11.52 -2.53
N ILE A 155 -2.83 -12.49 -1.63
CA ILE A 155 -2.86 -13.94 -1.95
C ILE A 155 -3.97 -14.31 -2.95
N ARG A 156 -5.18 -13.71 -2.82
CA ARG A 156 -6.30 -13.99 -3.74
C ARG A 156 -6.20 -13.31 -5.10
N SER A 157 -5.56 -12.14 -5.19
CA SER A 157 -5.24 -11.55 -6.49
C SER A 157 -4.05 -12.27 -7.14
N ASP A 158 -3.08 -12.73 -6.34
CA ASP A 158 -1.92 -13.48 -6.85
C ASP A 158 -2.32 -14.79 -7.54
N ASN A 159 -3.38 -15.45 -7.09
CA ASN A 159 -3.91 -16.66 -7.69
C ASN A 159 -5.13 -16.42 -8.63
N CYS A 160 -5.39 -15.17 -9.04
CA CYS A 160 -6.54 -14.84 -9.89
C CYS A 160 -6.26 -15.06 -11.38
N ARG A 161 -7.12 -15.83 -12.05
CA ARG A 161 -7.03 -16.13 -13.50
C ARG A 161 -8.19 -15.54 -14.31
N SER A 162 -8.46 -14.25 -14.15
CA SER A 162 -9.52 -13.54 -14.88
C SER A 162 -9.05 -13.00 -16.24
N ARG A 163 -9.94 -12.99 -17.24
CA ARG A 163 -9.70 -12.40 -18.58
C ARG A 163 -9.41 -10.89 -18.56
N PHE A 164 -9.67 -10.23 -17.44
CA PHE A 164 -9.47 -8.80 -17.23
C PHE A 164 -8.13 -8.48 -16.55
N GLY A 165 -7.33 -9.50 -16.22
CA GLY A 165 -6.10 -9.33 -15.43
C GLY A 165 -6.17 -10.04 -14.08
N LYS A 166 -5.07 -9.90 -13.35
CA LYS A 166 -4.78 -10.49 -12.04
C LYS A 166 -5.23 -9.55 -10.91
N ARG A 167 -4.98 -8.24 -11.01
CA ARG A 167 -5.30 -7.23 -9.97
C ARG A 167 -6.62 -6.50 -10.22
N LEU A 168 -6.90 -6.17 -11.48
CA LEU A 168 -8.06 -5.41 -11.95
C LEU A 168 -9.42 -5.87 -11.37
N PRO A 169 -9.74 -7.18 -11.25
CA PRO A 169 -10.99 -7.61 -10.61
C PRO A 169 -11.14 -7.15 -9.15
N PHE A 170 -10.06 -7.14 -8.38
CA PHE A 170 -10.06 -6.69 -6.98
C PHE A 170 -10.04 -5.18 -6.86
N MET A 171 -9.36 -4.48 -7.79
CA MET A 171 -9.38 -3.03 -7.86
C MET A 171 -10.79 -2.50 -8.19
N ILE A 172 -11.44 -3.05 -9.20
CA ILE A 172 -12.81 -2.66 -9.61
C ILE A 172 -13.82 -3.06 -8.53
N GLY A 173 -13.74 -4.30 -8.01
CA GLY A 173 -14.63 -4.77 -6.93
C GLY A 173 -14.53 -3.90 -5.68
N GLY A 174 -13.31 -3.66 -5.18
CA GLY A 174 -13.07 -2.79 -4.03
C GLY A 174 -13.53 -1.35 -4.25
N ALA A 175 -13.31 -0.78 -5.45
CA ALA A 175 -13.79 0.56 -5.80
C ALA A 175 -15.32 0.66 -5.77
N LEU A 176 -16.03 -0.31 -6.38
CA LEU A 176 -17.49 -0.33 -6.40
C LEU A 176 -18.08 -0.51 -5.00
N THR A 177 -17.54 -1.42 -4.18
CA THR A 177 -18.02 -1.61 -2.80
C THR A 177 -17.69 -0.40 -1.91
N THR A 178 -16.55 0.27 -2.13
CA THR A 178 -16.21 1.55 -1.47
C THR A 178 -17.23 2.63 -1.81
N ALA A 179 -17.54 2.81 -3.10
CA ALA A 179 -18.51 3.79 -3.57
C ALA A 179 -19.94 3.53 -3.04
N ILE A 180 -20.39 2.27 -3.08
CA ILE A 180 -21.68 1.87 -2.50
C ILE A 180 -21.71 2.15 -0.99
N SER A 181 -20.63 1.82 -0.26
CA SER A 181 -20.58 2.02 1.20
C SER A 181 -20.62 3.50 1.58
N PHE A 182 -19.92 4.39 0.85
CA PHE A 182 -20.03 5.84 1.06
C PHE A 182 -21.47 6.35 0.85
N LEU A 183 -22.15 5.91 -0.22
CA LEU A 183 -23.53 6.30 -0.48
C LEU A 183 -24.48 5.75 0.60
N CYS A 184 -24.38 4.47 0.97
CA CYS A 184 -25.21 3.90 2.02
C CYS A 184 -24.96 4.54 3.39
N LEU A 185 -23.73 4.92 3.72
CA LEU A 185 -23.43 5.72 4.92
C LEU A 185 -24.15 7.07 4.89
N ALA A 186 -24.02 7.83 3.81
CA ALA A 186 -24.52 9.20 3.77
C ALA A 186 -26.06 9.34 3.82
N TRP A 187 -26.79 8.27 3.51
CA TRP A 187 -28.26 8.19 3.63
C TRP A 187 -28.70 7.17 4.70
N THR A 188 -27.85 6.80 5.66
CA THR A 188 -28.18 5.76 6.67
C THR A 188 -29.37 6.14 7.58
N ARG A 189 -29.53 7.42 7.97
CA ARG A 189 -30.71 7.84 8.76
C ARG A 189 -31.98 7.63 7.94
N GLU A 190 -32.00 8.17 6.72
CA GLU A 190 -33.12 8.18 5.80
C GLU A 190 -33.52 6.76 5.37
N MET A 191 -32.56 5.89 5.05
CA MET A 191 -32.83 4.49 4.70
C MET A 191 -33.46 3.72 5.87
N VAL A 192 -32.95 3.86 7.09
CA VAL A 192 -33.48 3.15 8.26
C VAL A 192 -34.85 3.71 8.69
N GLN A 193 -35.03 5.04 8.65
CA GLN A 193 -36.33 5.68 8.90
C GLN A 193 -37.38 5.28 7.86
N ALA A 194 -37.03 5.21 6.58
CA ALA A 194 -37.94 4.75 5.53
C ALA A 194 -38.33 3.27 5.71
N ILE A 195 -37.36 2.38 5.96
CA ILE A 195 -37.61 0.95 6.13
C ILE A 195 -38.45 0.68 7.39
N LEU A 196 -38.12 1.27 8.54
CA LEU A 196 -38.86 1.05 9.78
C LEU A 196 -40.19 1.82 9.83
N GLY A 197 -40.29 2.95 9.13
CA GLY A 197 -41.54 3.71 8.97
C GLY A 197 -42.63 2.93 8.22
N ILE A 198 -42.26 2.06 7.27
CA ILE A 198 -43.19 1.12 6.59
C ILE A 198 -43.83 0.16 7.61
N PHE A 199 -43.13 -0.18 8.70
CA PHE A 199 -43.65 -1.00 9.80
C PHE A 199 -44.30 -0.18 10.93
N GLY A 200 -44.54 1.12 10.71
CA GLY A 200 -45.18 2.01 11.68
C GLY A 200 -44.30 2.48 12.84
N ALA A 201 -42.97 2.33 12.75
CA ALA A 201 -42.06 2.86 13.77
C ALA A 201 -42.01 4.40 13.69
N ASN A 202 -42.07 5.07 14.84
CA ASN A 202 -41.85 6.51 14.93
C ASN A 202 -40.35 6.83 14.64
N PRO A 203 -40.03 7.77 13.71
CA PRO A 203 -38.66 8.18 13.39
C PRO A 203 -37.80 8.57 14.59
N ASP A 204 -38.39 9.15 15.63
CA ASP A 204 -37.71 9.64 16.84
C ASP A 204 -37.58 8.56 17.93
N SER A 205 -38.04 7.33 17.66
CA SER A 205 -37.96 6.25 18.63
C SER A 205 -36.53 5.75 18.82
N ASN A 206 -36.17 5.45 20.07
CA ASN A 206 -34.84 4.94 20.42
C ASN A 206 -34.43 3.68 19.62
N GLY A 207 -35.40 2.83 19.26
CA GLY A 207 -35.18 1.66 18.40
C GLY A 207 -34.74 2.02 16.97
N VAL A 208 -35.29 3.08 16.38
CA VAL A 208 -34.84 3.60 15.07
C VAL A 208 -33.41 4.15 15.19
N GLN A 209 -33.14 4.97 16.21
CA GLN A 209 -31.80 5.53 16.46
C GLN A 209 -30.73 4.43 16.63
N VAL A 210 -30.99 3.44 17.48
CA VAL A 210 -30.07 2.30 17.70
C VAL A 210 -29.87 1.50 16.41
N THR A 211 -30.93 1.31 15.60
CA THR A 211 -30.82 0.64 14.30
C THR A 211 -29.97 1.44 13.32
N SER A 212 -30.13 2.77 13.24
CA SER A 212 -29.28 3.64 12.41
C SER A 212 -27.81 3.58 12.83
N ILE A 213 -27.52 3.54 14.13
CA ILE A 213 -26.15 3.36 14.65
C ILE A 213 -25.58 2.00 14.22
N VAL A 214 -26.32 0.90 14.39
CA VAL A 214 -25.86 -0.44 14.00
C VAL A 214 -25.63 -0.55 12.49
N VAL A 215 -26.54 -0.02 11.66
CA VAL A 215 -26.40 -0.01 10.20
C VAL A 215 -25.21 0.84 9.76
N ALA A 216 -24.96 2.01 10.39
CA ALA A 216 -23.78 2.82 10.12
C ALA A 216 -22.48 2.07 10.46
N ILE A 217 -22.41 1.39 11.61
CA ILE A 217 -21.23 0.59 11.99
C ILE A 217 -20.95 -0.51 10.95
N ILE A 218 -21.99 -1.23 10.50
CA ILE A 218 -21.85 -2.26 9.45
C ILE A 218 -21.28 -1.65 8.16
N TRP A 219 -21.78 -0.50 7.72
CA TRP A 219 -21.28 0.16 6.51
C TRP A 219 -19.88 0.74 6.65
N VAL A 220 -19.47 1.23 7.83
CA VAL A 220 -18.05 1.62 8.06
C VAL A 220 -17.14 0.40 7.98
N TYR A 221 -17.51 -0.74 8.57
CA TYR A 221 -16.71 -1.97 8.46
C TYR A 221 -16.57 -2.45 7.00
N ILE A 222 -17.64 -2.37 6.20
CA ILE A 222 -17.58 -2.70 4.76
C ILE A 222 -16.74 -1.66 4.00
N LEU A 223 -16.86 -0.37 4.33
CA LEU A 223 -16.08 0.71 3.73
C LEU A 223 -14.57 0.50 3.98
N ASP A 224 -14.16 0.38 5.23
CA ASP A 224 -12.76 0.21 5.65
C ASP A 224 -12.13 -1.02 4.99
N PHE A 225 -12.84 -2.15 4.94
CA PHE A 225 -12.37 -3.37 4.27
C PHE A 225 -12.29 -3.19 2.73
N SER A 226 -13.19 -2.41 2.13
CA SER A 226 -13.18 -2.11 0.70
C SER A 226 -12.06 -1.14 0.32
N ILE A 227 -11.81 -0.12 1.13
CA ILE A 227 -10.69 0.83 1.03
C ILE A 227 -9.36 0.07 1.15
N ASN A 228 -9.22 -0.82 2.14
CA ASN A 228 -8.04 -1.68 2.27
C ASN A 228 -7.86 -2.63 1.07
N THR A 229 -8.96 -3.19 0.54
CA THR A 229 -8.95 -4.05 -0.66
C THR A 229 -8.45 -3.29 -1.90
N VAL A 230 -9.04 -2.13 -2.20
CA VAL A 230 -8.67 -1.35 -3.38
C VAL A 230 -7.27 -0.73 -3.23
N GLN A 231 -6.86 -0.35 -2.01
CA GLN A 231 -5.49 0.12 -1.72
C GLN A 231 -4.44 -0.95 -1.99
N ALA A 232 -4.66 -2.20 -1.56
CA ALA A 232 -3.76 -3.31 -1.85
C ALA A 232 -3.71 -3.60 -3.36
N ALA A 233 -4.87 -3.64 -4.02
CA ALA A 233 -4.97 -3.90 -5.45
C ALA A 233 -4.30 -2.81 -6.31
N ILE A 234 -4.50 -1.52 -5.99
CA ILE A 234 -3.86 -0.39 -6.70
C ILE A 234 -2.34 -0.44 -6.56
N ARG A 235 -1.81 -0.66 -5.35
CA ARG A 235 -0.35 -0.73 -5.12
C ARG A 235 0.29 -1.88 -5.91
N ALA A 236 -0.32 -3.06 -5.88
CA ALA A 236 0.13 -4.20 -6.66
C ALA A 236 0.00 -3.96 -8.18
N PHE A 237 -1.08 -3.32 -8.63
CA PHE A 237 -1.30 -2.96 -10.04
C PHE A 237 -0.24 -1.99 -10.59
N ILE A 238 0.18 -1.00 -9.79
CA ILE A 238 1.26 -0.07 -10.16
C ILE A 238 2.60 -0.82 -10.29
N VAL A 239 2.92 -1.71 -9.33
CA VAL A 239 4.14 -2.51 -9.36
C VAL A 239 4.16 -3.50 -10.53
N ASP A 240 3.05 -4.20 -10.78
CA ASP A 240 2.94 -5.24 -11.83
C ASP A 240 2.89 -4.66 -13.26
N ASN A 241 2.76 -3.33 -13.45
CA ASN A 241 2.65 -2.68 -14.78
C ASN A 241 3.68 -1.54 -15.02
N ALA A 242 4.51 -1.17 -14.04
CA ALA A 242 5.61 -0.24 -14.24
C ALA A 242 6.90 -1.00 -14.62
N PRO A 243 7.63 -0.61 -15.68
CA PRO A 243 8.94 -1.21 -15.97
C PRO A 243 9.90 -1.03 -14.79
N LEU A 244 10.76 -2.02 -14.56
CA LEU A 244 11.66 -2.05 -13.40
C LEU A 244 12.56 -0.79 -13.29
N HIS A 245 13.08 -0.29 -14.42
CA HIS A 245 13.90 0.93 -14.48
C HIS A 245 13.10 2.24 -14.36
N GLN A 246 11.77 2.19 -14.37
CA GLN A 246 10.86 3.32 -14.14
C GLN A 246 10.08 3.20 -12.82
N GLN A 247 10.38 2.19 -11.99
CA GLN A 247 9.63 1.94 -10.76
C GLN A 247 9.79 3.07 -9.73
N GLU A 248 10.93 3.78 -9.73
CA GLU A 248 11.13 5.00 -8.94
C GLU A 248 10.25 6.17 -9.45
N ASP A 249 10.18 6.39 -10.76
CA ASP A 249 9.29 7.40 -11.37
C ASP A 249 7.81 7.08 -11.09
N ALA A 250 7.41 5.81 -11.16
CA ALA A 250 6.06 5.36 -10.82
C ALA A 250 5.73 5.64 -9.35
N ASN A 251 6.66 5.34 -8.42
CA ASN A 251 6.50 5.67 -7.00
C ASN A 251 6.46 7.20 -6.75
N ALA A 252 7.25 7.99 -7.48
CA ALA A 252 7.20 9.45 -7.41
C ALA A 252 5.85 10.01 -7.91
N TRP A 253 5.28 9.44 -8.98
CA TRP A 253 3.94 9.78 -9.44
C TRP A 253 2.85 9.36 -8.45
N ALA A 254 2.96 8.18 -7.84
CA ALA A 254 2.08 7.73 -6.76
C ALA A 254 2.09 8.70 -5.56
N GLY A 255 3.27 9.19 -5.15
CA GLY A 255 3.41 10.22 -4.12
C GLY A 255 2.73 11.55 -4.49
N ARG A 256 2.85 11.98 -5.76
CA ARG A 256 2.16 13.19 -6.27
C ARG A 256 0.64 13.03 -6.25
N MET A 257 0.12 11.90 -6.75
CA MET A 257 -1.31 11.60 -6.72
C MET A 257 -1.83 11.51 -5.28
N THR A 258 -1.01 11.00 -4.35
CA THR A 258 -1.34 10.95 -2.93
C THR A 258 -1.55 12.36 -2.34
N GLY A 259 -0.64 13.29 -2.61
CA GLY A 259 -0.76 14.67 -2.15
C GLY A 259 -1.96 15.40 -2.77
N ILE A 260 -2.13 15.28 -4.09
CA ILE A 260 -3.22 15.94 -4.84
C ILE A 260 -4.60 15.45 -4.35
N GLY A 261 -4.80 14.14 -4.19
CA GLY A 261 -6.08 13.59 -3.73
C GLY A 261 -6.45 14.03 -2.32
N ASN A 262 -5.49 14.09 -1.38
CA ASN A 262 -5.72 14.64 -0.04
C ASN A 262 -6.11 16.13 -0.08
N ILE A 263 -5.38 16.94 -0.85
CA ILE A 263 -5.67 18.38 -0.99
C ILE A 263 -7.08 18.59 -1.56
N LEU A 264 -7.47 17.86 -2.61
CA LEU A 264 -8.81 17.95 -3.20
C LEU A 264 -9.92 17.51 -2.23
N GLY A 265 -9.70 16.44 -1.45
CA GLY A 265 -10.65 15.97 -0.44
C GLY A 265 -10.85 16.93 0.73
N TYR A 266 -9.80 17.62 1.18
CA TYR A 266 -9.94 18.63 2.24
C TYR A 266 -10.44 19.99 1.73
N ILE A 267 -10.21 20.36 0.46
CA ILE A 267 -10.89 21.51 -0.18
C ILE A 267 -12.40 21.25 -0.22
N SER A 268 -12.83 20.10 -0.72
CA SER A 268 -14.26 19.78 -0.81
C SER A 268 -14.92 19.73 0.58
N GLY A 269 -14.26 19.12 1.58
CA GLY A 269 -14.78 19.06 2.94
C GLY A 269 -14.79 20.40 3.70
N TYR A 270 -14.04 21.41 3.25
CA TYR A 270 -14.11 22.77 3.76
C TYR A 270 -15.32 23.54 3.21
N GLU A 271 -15.62 23.45 1.92
CA GLU A 271 -16.65 24.27 1.27
C GLU A 271 -18.10 23.91 1.68
N LYS A 272 -19.04 24.87 1.60
CA LYS A 272 -20.48 24.60 1.82
C LYS A 272 -21.12 23.93 0.58
N LEU A 273 -20.64 22.72 0.28
CA LEU A 273 -20.96 21.96 -0.93
C LEU A 273 -22.46 21.80 -1.25
N PRO A 274 -23.41 21.63 -0.30
CA PRO A 274 -24.84 21.58 -0.63
C PRO A 274 -25.37 22.85 -1.33
N LYS A 275 -24.69 24.00 -1.17
CA LYS A 275 -25.01 25.25 -1.90
C LYS A 275 -24.39 25.31 -3.31
N LEU A 276 -23.36 24.49 -3.58
CA LEU A 276 -22.62 24.47 -4.84
C LEU A 276 -23.08 23.33 -5.76
N LEU A 277 -23.45 22.18 -5.20
CA LEU A 277 -23.86 20.96 -5.89
C LEU A 277 -25.18 20.40 -5.29
N PRO A 278 -26.28 21.18 -5.28
CA PRO A 278 -27.54 20.77 -4.62
C PRO A 278 -28.20 19.52 -5.23
N TRP A 279 -27.78 19.11 -6.43
CA TRP A 279 -28.25 17.88 -7.08
C TRP A 279 -27.55 16.60 -6.57
N LEU A 280 -26.49 16.72 -5.75
CA LEU A 280 -25.72 15.59 -5.24
C LEU A 280 -26.16 15.12 -3.84
N GLY A 281 -26.94 15.94 -3.12
CA GLY A 281 -27.36 15.67 -1.73
C GLY A 281 -27.74 16.95 -0.98
N HIS A 282 -28.41 16.79 0.15
CA HIS A 282 -28.91 17.92 0.96
C HIS A 282 -27.98 18.27 2.12
N THR A 283 -27.27 17.29 2.70
CA THR A 283 -26.30 17.48 3.80
C THR A 283 -24.86 17.53 3.29
N GLN A 284 -23.93 18.15 4.05
CA GLN A 284 -22.52 18.18 3.61
C GLN A 284 -21.92 16.76 3.47
N MET A 285 -22.34 15.83 4.33
CA MET A 285 -21.90 14.43 4.27
C MET A 285 -22.34 13.72 2.97
N GLN A 286 -23.57 13.95 2.51
CA GLN A 286 -24.09 13.38 1.27
C GLN A 286 -23.29 13.81 0.05
N VAL A 287 -23.04 15.11 -0.09
CA VAL A 287 -22.27 15.62 -1.23
C VAL A 287 -20.81 15.14 -1.18
N LEU A 288 -20.21 15.00 0.01
CA LEU A 288 -18.83 14.50 0.16
C LEU A 288 -18.69 13.01 -0.13
N CYS A 289 -19.61 12.18 0.37
CA CYS A 289 -19.65 10.76 0.06
C CYS A 289 -19.90 10.52 -1.44
N ALA A 290 -20.77 11.30 -2.07
CA ALA A 290 -20.99 11.23 -3.51
C ALA A 290 -19.76 11.68 -4.31
N ILE A 291 -19.06 12.75 -3.91
CA ILE A 291 -17.78 13.15 -4.52
C ILE A 291 -16.72 12.04 -4.37
N ALA A 292 -16.58 11.43 -3.18
CA ALA A 292 -15.63 10.35 -2.95
C ALA A 292 -15.96 9.10 -3.80
N ALA A 293 -17.24 8.71 -3.87
CA ALA A 293 -17.73 7.62 -4.72
C ALA A 293 -17.46 7.88 -6.22
N ILE A 294 -17.72 9.10 -6.70
CA ILE A 294 -17.40 9.51 -8.08
C ILE A 294 -15.89 9.50 -8.32
N ALA A 295 -15.08 10.00 -7.37
CA ALA A 295 -13.63 10.07 -7.49
C ALA A 295 -12.97 8.67 -7.58
N ILE A 296 -13.32 7.73 -6.70
CA ILE A 296 -12.77 6.37 -6.77
C ILE A 296 -13.25 5.62 -8.02
N CYS A 297 -14.54 5.68 -8.35
CA CYS A 297 -15.07 4.99 -9.53
C CYS A 297 -14.50 5.55 -10.84
N SER A 298 -14.42 6.87 -11.00
CA SER A 298 -13.89 7.48 -12.23
C SER A 298 -12.39 7.23 -12.41
N THR A 299 -11.57 7.44 -11.36
CA THR A 299 -10.12 7.22 -11.45
C THR A 299 -9.76 5.75 -11.66
N VAL A 300 -10.42 4.82 -10.95
CA VAL A 300 -10.24 3.38 -11.18
C VAL A 300 -10.74 2.94 -12.56
N ALA A 301 -11.87 3.46 -13.05
CA ALA A 301 -12.33 3.18 -14.41
C ALA A 301 -11.36 3.69 -15.47
N ILE A 302 -10.80 4.90 -15.32
CA ILE A 302 -9.80 5.44 -16.23
C ILE A 302 -8.56 4.53 -16.26
N SER A 303 -7.98 4.18 -15.10
CA SER A 303 -6.83 3.27 -15.06
C SER A 303 -7.17 1.89 -15.66
N ALA A 304 -8.35 1.34 -15.36
CA ALA A 304 -8.79 0.01 -15.81
C ALA A 304 -9.13 -0.10 -17.30
N LEU A 305 -9.59 1.00 -17.93
CA LEU A 305 -9.87 1.04 -19.36
C LEU A 305 -8.63 1.39 -20.19
N SER A 306 -7.69 2.15 -19.61
CA SER A 306 -6.48 2.63 -20.30
C SER A 306 -5.30 1.66 -20.21
N ILE A 307 -5.21 0.87 -19.14
CA ILE A 307 -4.09 -0.04 -18.86
C ILE A 307 -4.62 -1.46 -18.74
N ARG A 308 -4.09 -2.34 -19.59
CA ARG A 308 -4.59 -3.70 -19.78
C ARG A 308 -3.53 -4.70 -19.34
N GLU A 309 -3.77 -5.34 -18.19
CA GLU A 309 -2.90 -6.41 -17.68
C GLU A 309 -2.78 -7.57 -18.68
N ARG A 310 -1.62 -8.24 -18.68
CA ARG A 310 -1.40 -9.53 -19.37
C ARG A 310 -2.37 -10.58 -18.83
N ASP A 311 -2.95 -11.41 -19.71
CA ASP A 311 -3.94 -12.41 -19.30
C ASP A 311 -3.29 -13.52 -18.44
N PRO A 312 -3.63 -13.64 -17.14
CA PRO A 312 -3.05 -14.64 -16.22
C PRO A 312 -3.44 -16.09 -16.57
N ARG A 313 -4.32 -16.31 -17.54
CA ARG A 313 -4.67 -17.64 -18.06
C ARG A 313 -3.60 -18.21 -19.00
N LEU A 314 -2.71 -17.36 -19.52
CA LEU A 314 -1.61 -17.74 -20.43
C LEU A 314 -0.28 -18.00 -19.68
N GLY A 315 -0.23 -17.71 -18.38
CA GLY A 315 0.94 -18.00 -17.53
C GLY A 315 0.89 -19.37 -16.88
N ALA A 316 1.94 -19.68 -16.11
CA ALA A 316 2.08 -20.88 -15.28
C ALA A 316 0.83 -21.14 -14.38
N PRO A 317 0.59 -22.40 -13.95
CA PRO A 317 -0.46 -22.70 -12.98
C PRO A 317 -0.23 -21.95 -11.66
N PRO A 318 -1.30 -21.61 -10.93
CA PRO A 318 -1.20 -20.90 -9.66
C PRO A 318 -0.43 -21.74 -8.63
N SER A 319 0.43 -21.07 -7.86
CA SER A 319 1.10 -21.65 -6.68
C SER A 319 0.09 -22.30 -5.73
N GLU A 320 0.48 -23.37 -5.03
CA GLU A 320 -0.36 -23.98 -3.99
C GLU A 320 -0.84 -22.91 -2.99
N ASN A 321 -2.15 -22.62 -2.99
CA ASN A 321 -2.74 -21.49 -2.26
C ASN A 321 -2.21 -21.40 -0.81
N PRO A 322 -1.33 -20.43 -0.50
CA PRO A 322 -0.85 -20.26 0.86
C PRO A 322 -1.99 -19.67 1.69
N GLY A 323 -2.74 -20.52 2.39
CA GLY A 323 -3.86 -20.07 3.22
C GLY A 323 -3.43 -18.99 4.22
N LEU A 324 -4.34 -18.11 4.62
CA LEU A 324 -4.05 -16.96 5.49
C LEU A 324 -3.20 -17.33 6.73
N LEU A 325 -3.47 -18.50 7.32
CA LEU A 325 -2.70 -19.06 8.43
C LEU A 325 -1.23 -19.35 8.08
N SER A 326 -0.93 -19.89 6.89
CA SER A 326 0.46 -20.14 6.48
C SER A 326 1.21 -18.86 6.16
N PHE A 327 0.54 -17.81 5.66
CA PHE A 327 1.10 -16.46 5.60
C PHE A 327 1.48 -15.96 6.99
N PHE A 328 0.56 -15.98 7.97
CA PHE A 328 0.87 -15.53 9.33
C PHE A 328 1.96 -16.36 10.03
N VAL A 329 1.97 -17.68 9.83
CA VAL A 329 3.03 -18.56 10.36
C VAL A 329 4.38 -18.25 9.70
N ARG A 330 4.44 -18.07 8.38
CA ARG A 330 5.67 -17.64 7.67
C ARG A 330 6.13 -16.26 8.16
N SER A 331 5.22 -15.28 8.28
CA SER A 331 5.53 -13.95 8.80
C SER A 331 6.08 -14.00 10.24
N PHE A 332 5.53 -14.83 11.12
CA PHE A 332 6.02 -14.99 12.50
C PHE A 332 7.35 -15.74 12.58
N GLN A 333 7.58 -16.74 11.72
CA GLN A 333 8.89 -17.41 11.60
C GLN A 333 9.96 -16.45 11.07
N SER A 334 9.63 -15.67 10.04
CA SER A 334 10.52 -14.63 9.51
C SER A 334 10.76 -13.51 10.51
N ALA A 335 9.76 -13.08 11.30
CA ALA A 335 9.93 -12.10 12.38
C ALA A 335 10.99 -12.52 13.42
N LYS A 336 11.16 -13.82 13.67
CA LYS A 336 12.22 -14.37 14.54
C LYS A 336 13.59 -14.42 13.87
N ARG A 337 13.64 -14.56 12.55
CA ARG A 337 14.87 -14.60 11.72
C ARG A 337 15.31 -13.24 11.19
N MET A 338 14.48 -12.20 11.32
CA MET A 338 14.74 -10.89 10.72
C MET A 338 16.01 -10.22 11.25
N PRO A 339 16.75 -9.51 10.37
CA PRO A 339 17.81 -8.60 10.75
C PRO A 339 17.47 -7.62 11.86
N LEU A 340 18.46 -7.32 12.71
CA LEU A 340 18.30 -6.46 13.88
C LEU A 340 17.89 -5.03 13.52
N GLN A 341 18.37 -4.45 12.40
CA GLN A 341 17.97 -3.11 11.97
C GLN A 341 16.53 -3.07 11.46
N ILE A 342 16.12 -4.01 10.59
CA ILE A 342 14.73 -4.13 10.10
C ILE A 342 13.77 -4.32 11.30
N ARG A 343 14.13 -5.18 12.26
CA ARG A 343 13.37 -5.35 13.50
C ARG A 343 13.27 -4.05 14.31
N ARG A 344 14.32 -3.22 14.38
CA ARG A 344 14.28 -1.90 15.04
C ARG A 344 13.34 -0.93 14.30
N VAL A 345 13.37 -0.87 12.97
CA VAL A 345 12.43 -0.06 12.16
C VAL A 345 10.98 -0.49 12.43
N CYS A 346 10.68 -1.79 12.42
CA CYS A 346 9.33 -2.29 12.70
C CYS A 346 8.86 -1.98 14.14
N ILE A 347 9.74 -2.02 15.13
CA ILE A 347 9.39 -1.64 16.51
C ILE A 347 9.16 -0.12 16.62
N ALA A 348 9.98 0.71 15.96
CA ALA A 348 9.76 2.15 15.89
C ALA A 348 8.42 2.49 15.21
N GLN A 349 8.10 1.83 14.09
CA GLN A 349 6.80 1.95 13.42
C GLN A 349 5.63 1.52 14.33
N PHE A 350 5.78 0.44 15.11
CA PHE A 350 4.74 0.01 16.05
C PHE A 350 4.36 1.13 17.03
N PHE A 351 5.35 1.77 17.65
CA PHE A 351 5.10 2.89 18.56
C PHE A 351 4.70 4.19 17.85
N ALA A 352 5.16 4.41 16.60
CA ALA A 352 4.75 5.56 15.81
C ALA A 352 3.27 5.50 15.43
N TRP A 353 2.78 4.35 14.97
CA TRP A 353 1.38 4.19 14.56
C TRP A 353 0.41 4.01 15.74
N LEU A 354 0.91 3.53 16.89
CA LEU A 354 0.20 3.68 18.18
C LEU A 354 -0.05 5.17 18.51
N GLY A 355 0.88 6.06 18.15
CA GLY A 355 0.75 7.50 18.35
C GLY A 355 -0.10 8.21 17.29
N TRP A 356 0.09 7.89 16.01
CA TRP A 356 -0.64 8.52 14.90
C TRP A 356 -2.15 8.29 14.95
N PHE A 357 -2.62 7.13 15.44
CA PHE A 357 -4.03 6.78 15.48
C PHE A 357 -4.93 7.89 16.07
N GLY A 358 -4.54 8.43 17.23
CA GLY A 358 -5.32 9.46 17.92
C GLY A 358 -5.48 10.76 17.12
N PHE A 359 -4.44 11.15 16.37
CA PHE A 359 -4.49 12.29 15.46
C PHE A 359 -5.36 11.97 14.24
N LEU A 360 -5.08 10.87 13.53
CA LEU A 360 -5.75 10.52 12.28
C LEU A 360 -7.28 10.43 12.43
N PHE A 361 -7.77 9.79 13.49
CA PHE A 361 -9.22 9.56 13.66
C PHE A 361 -9.94 10.62 14.49
N TYR A 362 -9.26 11.46 15.27
CA TYR A 362 -9.92 12.41 16.18
C TYR A 362 -9.50 13.88 16.05
N GLU A 363 -8.51 14.25 15.21
CA GLU A 363 -8.08 15.64 15.03
C GLU A 363 -9.25 16.57 14.65
N THR A 364 -10.18 16.12 13.79
CA THR A 364 -11.36 16.93 13.44
C THR A 364 -12.32 17.15 14.60
N THR A 365 -12.40 16.18 15.51
CA THR A 365 -13.18 16.28 16.74
C THR A 365 -12.47 17.16 17.78
N TYR A 366 -11.14 17.17 17.81
CA TYR A 366 -10.30 18.02 18.67
C TYR A 366 -10.37 19.51 18.27
N VAL A 367 -10.10 19.83 17.00
CA VAL A 367 -10.18 21.20 16.48
C VAL A 367 -11.62 21.72 16.55
N GLY A 368 -12.61 20.86 16.33
CA GLY A 368 -14.03 21.15 16.54
C GLY A 368 -14.36 21.52 17.99
N GLN A 369 -13.92 20.71 18.97
CA GLN A 369 -14.07 21.00 20.40
C GLN A 369 -13.46 22.35 20.80
N ILE A 370 -12.25 22.66 20.34
CA ILE A 370 -11.59 23.93 20.66
C ILE A 370 -12.38 25.14 20.14
N LYS A 371 -12.99 25.01 18.96
CA LYS A 371 -13.88 26.05 18.41
C LYS A 371 -15.21 26.16 19.15
N LEU A 372 -15.79 25.05 19.61
CA LEU A 372 -17.13 25.00 20.20
C LEU A 372 -17.17 25.22 21.72
N ASN A 373 -16.12 24.88 22.46
CA ASN A 373 -16.05 25.06 23.91
C ASN A 373 -16.47 26.46 24.40
N PRO A 374 -16.00 27.59 23.82
CA PRO A 374 -16.47 28.93 24.24
C PRO A 374 -17.90 29.26 23.78
N TYR A 375 -18.40 28.61 22.73
CA TYR A 375 -19.76 28.81 22.22
C TYR A 375 -20.79 28.10 23.12
N PHE A 376 -20.58 26.82 23.42
CA PHE A 376 -21.40 26.06 24.37
C PHE A 376 -21.32 26.63 25.80
N ALA A 377 -20.19 27.22 26.20
CA ALA A 377 -20.06 27.91 27.49
C ALA A 377 -20.83 29.25 27.57
N SER A 378 -21.25 29.81 26.43
CA SER A 378 -22.08 31.03 26.36
C SER A 378 -23.54 30.76 25.98
N HIS A 379 -23.86 29.56 25.50
CA HIS A 379 -25.20 29.13 25.08
C HIS A 379 -25.48 27.73 25.66
N PRO A 380 -25.92 27.63 26.93
CA PRO A 380 -26.12 26.34 27.59
C PRO A 380 -27.41 25.61 27.16
N ASP A 381 -28.44 26.36 26.73
CA ASP A 381 -29.79 25.85 26.47
C ASP A 381 -30.07 25.57 24.98
N LEU A 382 -29.03 25.21 24.21
CA LEU A 382 -29.16 24.92 22.77
C LEU A 382 -29.98 23.65 22.49
N THR A 383 -30.77 23.67 21.42
CA THR A 383 -31.47 22.46 20.93
C THR A 383 -30.50 21.48 20.27
N PRO A 384 -30.86 20.17 20.17
CA PRO A 384 -30.00 19.17 19.51
C PRO A 384 -29.64 19.52 18.06
N ASP A 385 -30.54 20.14 17.32
CA ASP A 385 -30.32 20.53 15.93
C ASP A 385 -29.35 21.71 15.83
N GLU A 386 -29.45 22.73 16.69
CA GLU A 386 -28.49 23.83 16.77
C GLU A 386 -27.09 23.35 17.18
N VAL A 387 -27.01 22.32 18.05
CA VAL A 387 -25.74 21.66 18.40
C VAL A 387 -25.16 20.93 17.19
N ASP A 388 -25.97 20.24 16.39
CA ASP A 388 -25.50 19.55 15.17
C ASP A 388 -25.06 20.55 14.07
N ASP A 389 -25.78 21.65 13.86
CA ASP A 389 -25.40 22.74 12.94
C ASP A 389 -24.08 23.41 13.35
N ALA A 390 -23.92 23.71 14.65
CA ALA A 390 -22.68 24.23 15.20
C ALA A 390 -21.52 23.23 15.00
N TRP A 391 -21.78 21.92 15.13
CA TRP A 391 -20.82 20.87 14.81
C TRP A 391 -20.48 20.76 13.32
N GLU A 392 -21.39 21.05 12.37
CA GLU A 392 -21.02 21.13 10.95
C GLU A 392 -20.04 22.27 10.70
N ASP A 393 -20.35 23.50 11.12
CA ASP A 393 -19.48 24.66 10.88
C ASP A 393 -18.19 24.64 11.72
N ALA A 394 -18.14 23.87 12.81
CA ALA A 394 -16.89 23.52 13.50
C ALA A 394 -16.08 22.47 12.73
N THR A 395 -16.72 21.42 12.23
CA THR A 395 -16.07 20.35 11.45
C THR A 395 -15.50 20.89 10.14
N ARG A 396 -16.20 21.79 9.45
CA ARG A 396 -15.70 22.50 8.25
C ARG A 396 -14.41 23.27 8.53
N TYR A 397 -14.34 23.97 9.66
CA TYR A 397 -13.11 24.65 10.09
C TYR A 397 -11.98 23.65 10.40
N ALA A 398 -12.31 22.51 11.02
CA ALA A 398 -11.32 21.45 11.22
C ALA A 398 -10.83 20.83 9.90
N THR A 399 -11.68 20.74 8.86
CA THR A 399 -11.24 20.31 7.52
C THR A 399 -10.29 21.32 6.87
N PHE A 400 -10.42 22.62 7.14
CA PHE A 400 -9.43 23.62 6.72
C PHE A 400 -8.06 23.42 7.39
N ALA A 401 -8.02 23.02 8.67
CA ALA A 401 -6.77 22.65 9.33
C ALA A 401 -6.12 21.41 8.69
N LEU A 402 -6.92 20.39 8.32
CA LEU A 402 -6.44 19.24 7.55
C LEU A 402 -5.98 19.59 6.12
N LEU A 403 -6.59 20.60 5.48
CA LEU A 403 -6.12 21.11 4.19
C LEU A 403 -4.72 21.73 4.30
N ILE A 404 -4.47 22.57 5.32
CA ILE A 404 -3.12 23.13 5.54
C ILE A 404 -2.13 22.02 5.88
N PHE A 405 -2.49 21.05 6.71
CA PHE A 405 -1.70 19.84 6.96
C PHE A 405 -1.34 19.08 5.68
N ALA A 406 -2.29 18.89 4.76
CA ALA A 406 -2.05 18.23 3.48
C ALA A 406 -1.12 19.02 2.56
N ILE A 407 -1.26 20.35 2.53
CA ILE A 407 -0.36 21.24 1.77
C ILE A 407 1.06 21.21 2.37
N VAL A 408 1.20 21.33 3.69
CA VAL A 408 2.50 21.26 4.38
C VAL A 408 3.13 19.88 4.20
N SER A 409 2.36 18.79 4.32
CA SER A 409 2.81 17.43 4.05
C SER A 409 3.27 17.26 2.60
N PHE A 410 2.51 17.77 1.62
CA PHE A 410 2.89 17.66 0.20
C PHE A 410 4.19 18.42 -0.10
N LEU A 411 4.30 19.66 0.38
CA LEU A 411 5.53 20.46 0.28
C LEU A 411 6.70 19.76 0.99
N ALA A 412 6.49 19.22 2.20
CA ALA A 412 7.51 18.49 2.94
C ALA A 412 7.97 17.22 2.21
N ASN A 413 7.06 16.42 1.63
CA ASN A 413 7.42 15.24 0.84
C ASN A 413 8.22 15.60 -0.43
N VAL A 414 7.96 16.76 -1.04
CA VAL A 414 8.73 17.26 -2.21
C VAL A 414 10.08 17.83 -1.78
N ILE A 415 10.16 18.53 -0.64
CA ILE A 415 11.31 19.37 -0.26
C ILE A 415 12.32 18.65 0.65
N LEU A 416 11.85 17.87 1.63
CA LEU A 416 12.72 17.21 2.62
C LEU A 416 13.79 16.28 2.02
N PRO A 417 13.53 15.50 0.94
CA PRO A 417 14.55 14.63 0.35
C PRO A 417 15.81 15.37 -0.15
N PHE A 418 15.74 16.68 -0.43
CA PHE A 418 16.91 17.48 -0.85
C PHE A 418 17.80 17.93 0.32
N PHE A 419 17.32 17.86 1.56
CA PHE A 419 18.07 18.27 2.77
C PHE A 419 18.64 17.08 3.55
N VAL A 420 18.04 15.90 3.40
CA VAL A 420 18.41 14.67 4.11
C VAL A 420 19.48 13.92 3.33
N HIS A 421 20.62 13.65 3.96
CA HIS A 421 21.71 12.91 3.30
C HIS A 421 21.24 11.48 2.95
N PRO A 422 21.34 11.04 1.67
CA PRO A 422 21.02 9.67 1.27
C PRO A 422 21.81 8.67 2.11
N THR A 423 21.14 7.68 2.69
CA THR A 423 21.82 6.69 3.55
C THR A 423 22.61 5.68 2.73
N TYR A 424 22.22 5.48 1.46
CA TYR A 424 22.92 4.65 0.50
C TYR A 424 23.03 5.43 -0.81
N ALA A 425 24.25 5.79 -1.19
CA ALA A 425 24.52 6.05 -2.60
C ALA A 425 24.61 4.67 -3.27
N ALA A 426 23.74 4.39 -4.24
CA ALA A 426 23.97 3.28 -5.13
C ALA A 426 25.39 3.42 -5.71
N PRO A 427 26.20 2.35 -5.79
CA PRO A 427 27.50 2.43 -6.44
C PRO A 427 27.23 2.99 -7.83
N SER A 428 27.81 4.15 -8.14
CA SER A 428 27.54 4.83 -9.39
C SER A 428 27.92 3.88 -10.50
N THR A 429 26.91 3.31 -11.17
CA THR A 429 27.16 2.48 -12.34
C THR A 429 27.80 3.42 -13.34
N SER A 430 29.13 3.37 -13.44
CA SER A 430 29.90 3.94 -14.52
C SER A 430 29.64 3.12 -15.79
N ALA A 431 28.36 2.96 -16.10
CA ALA A 431 27.86 2.57 -17.39
C ALA A 431 28.29 3.68 -18.33
N THR A 432 29.48 3.48 -18.91
CA THR A 432 29.91 4.07 -20.15
C THR A 432 28.95 3.60 -21.25
N PHE A 433 27.71 4.10 -21.17
CA PHE A 433 26.73 4.00 -22.24
C PHE A 433 27.32 4.77 -23.41
N SER A 434 27.97 4.02 -24.31
CA SER A 434 28.46 4.52 -25.59
C SER A 434 27.34 5.27 -26.28
N ALA A 435 27.47 6.58 -26.39
CA ALA A 435 26.42 7.48 -26.86
C ALA A 435 26.26 7.40 -28.39
N SER A 436 25.76 6.27 -28.87
CA SER A 436 25.34 6.05 -30.26
C SER A 436 23.82 6.19 -30.37
N ASN A 437 23.38 7.18 -31.15
CA ASN A 437 22.00 7.40 -31.61
C ASN A 437 20.92 7.79 -30.59
N ASP A 438 21.09 8.95 -29.94
CA ASP A 438 20.14 10.06 -30.22
C ASP A 438 20.92 11.38 -30.24
N ARG A 439 20.75 12.17 -31.30
CA ARG A 439 21.53 13.38 -31.56
C ARG A 439 20.71 14.67 -31.50
N SER A 440 19.45 14.59 -31.07
CA SER A 440 18.49 15.71 -31.14
C SER A 440 18.06 16.29 -29.78
N SER A 441 18.06 15.50 -28.69
CA SER A 441 17.50 15.94 -27.41
C SER A 441 18.47 16.81 -26.57
N THR A 442 18.41 18.12 -26.82
CA THR A 442 18.71 19.24 -25.89
C THR A 442 19.93 19.15 -24.94
N LYS A 443 21.07 19.73 -25.34
CA LYS A 443 22.18 20.09 -24.41
C LYS A 443 21.75 20.98 -23.22
N LEU A 444 20.61 21.66 -23.32
CA LEU A 444 20.05 22.51 -22.27
C LEU A 444 19.56 21.70 -21.06
N THR A 445 18.92 20.55 -21.28
CA THR A 445 18.34 19.76 -20.18
C THR A 445 19.40 19.06 -19.33
N SER A 446 20.49 18.59 -19.94
CA SER A 446 21.66 18.08 -19.21
C SER A 446 22.38 19.18 -18.42
N THR A 447 22.53 20.38 -18.99
CA THR A 447 23.12 21.54 -18.30
C THR A 447 22.29 21.95 -17.08
N ILE A 448 20.97 22.06 -17.22
CA ILE A 448 20.06 22.39 -16.11
C ILE A 448 20.09 21.28 -15.04
N ARG A 449 20.07 20.00 -15.44
CA ARG A 449 20.16 18.85 -14.52
C ARG A 449 21.46 18.86 -13.70
N HIS A 450 22.58 19.20 -14.33
CA HIS A 450 23.89 19.29 -13.67
C HIS A 450 24.01 20.51 -12.73
N GLN A 451 23.37 21.64 -13.08
CA GLN A 451 23.29 22.78 -12.14
C GLN A 451 22.35 22.46 -10.96
N LEU A 452 21.22 21.78 -11.19
CA LEU A 452 20.35 21.33 -10.11
C LEU A 452 21.06 20.38 -9.15
N SER A 453 21.78 19.38 -9.64
CA SER A 453 22.51 18.44 -8.76
C SER A 453 23.62 19.14 -7.96
N GLN A 454 24.33 20.10 -8.55
CA GLN A 454 25.32 20.92 -7.82
C GLN A 454 24.69 21.87 -6.79
N VAL A 455 23.44 22.30 -6.97
CA VAL A 455 22.70 23.08 -5.96
C VAL A 455 22.17 22.17 -4.86
N ILE A 456 21.60 21.00 -5.20
CA ILE A 456 21.13 20.01 -4.22
C ILE A 456 22.27 19.54 -3.31
N ALA A 457 23.44 19.19 -3.88
CA ALA A 457 24.63 18.80 -3.12
C ALA A 457 25.24 19.93 -2.24
N ARG A 458 24.73 21.17 -2.36
CA ARG A 458 25.03 22.29 -1.43
C ARG A 458 23.93 22.54 -0.39
N LEU A 459 22.73 21.99 -0.60
CA LEU A 459 21.61 22.02 0.34
C LEU A 459 21.62 20.80 1.28
N GLU A 460 22.25 19.69 0.89
CA GLU A 460 22.45 18.50 1.72
C GLU A 460 23.10 18.82 3.07
N ILE A 461 22.36 18.59 4.16
CA ILE A 461 22.83 18.90 5.51
C ILE A 461 23.53 17.67 6.08
N LYS A 462 24.86 17.64 6.03
CA LYS A 462 25.70 16.46 6.39
C LYS A 462 25.49 15.86 7.79
N TRP A 463 24.94 16.61 8.75
CA TRP A 463 24.56 16.07 10.06
C TRP A 463 23.20 15.35 10.04
N LEU A 464 22.31 15.68 9.11
CA LEU A 464 20.92 15.22 9.01
C LEU A 464 20.82 13.93 8.17
N THR A 465 21.28 12.82 8.76
CA THR A 465 21.03 11.48 8.22
C THR A 465 19.52 11.18 8.19
N LEU A 466 19.08 10.28 7.31
CA LEU A 466 17.69 9.81 7.24
C LEU A 466 17.14 9.38 8.62
N ARG A 467 17.94 8.61 9.37
CA ARG A 467 17.61 8.17 10.72
C ARG A 467 17.42 9.34 11.69
N ARG A 468 18.30 10.35 11.67
CA ARG A 468 18.20 11.55 12.52
C ARG A 468 17.01 12.42 12.14
N ALA A 469 16.70 12.51 10.86
CA ALA A 469 15.56 13.25 10.35
C ALA A 469 14.23 12.62 10.83
N TRP A 470 14.11 11.28 10.72
CA TRP A 470 12.95 10.53 11.22
C TRP A 470 12.86 10.52 12.76
N LEU A 471 14.01 10.46 13.46
CA LEU A 471 14.09 10.64 14.91
C LEU A 471 13.53 12.00 15.34
N LEU A 472 13.99 13.08 14.70
CA LEU A 472 13.53 14.44 14.96
C LEU A 472 12.05 14.61 14.62
N SER A 473 11.55 13.93 13.59
CA SER A 473 10.14 13.98 13.21
C SER A 473 9.24 13.34 14.28
N HIS A 474 9.64 12.23 14.90
CA HIS A 474 8.93 11.66 16.05
C HIS A 474 8.95 12.59 17.27
N LEU A 475 10.10 13.20 17.58
CA LEU A 475 10.22 14.15 18.70
C LEU A 475 9.35 15.40 18.48
N MET A 476 9.27 15.90 17.24
CA MET A 476 8.43 17.03 16.89
C MET A 476 6.93 16.68 16.95
N PHE A 477 6.53 15.49 16.49
CA PHE A 477 5.16 15.01 16.69
C PHE A 477 4.82 14.85 18.17
N ALA A 478 5.71 14.29 18.99
CA ALA A 478 5.52 14.20 20.44
C ALA A 478 5.35 15.58 21.09
N LEU A 479 6.19 16.56 20.73
CA LEU A 479 6.07 17.95 21.20
C LEU A 479 4.71 18.56 20.81
N CYS A 480 4.22 18.29 19.59
CA CYS A 480 2.89 18.73 19.15
C CYS A 480 1.77 18.06 19.97
N MET A 481 1.87 16.76 20.24
CA MET A 481 0.89 16.05 21.06
C MET A 481 0.84 16.53 22.51
N PHE A 482 1.98 16.97 23.08
CA PHE A 482 2.01 17.57 24.42
C PHE A 482 1.62 19.05 24.45
N SER A 483 1.86 19.83 23.39
CA SER A 483 1.46 21.25 23.36
C SER A 483 -0.06 21.43 23.38
N THR A 484 -0.84 20.37 23.10
CA THR A 484 -2.30 20.30 23.33
C THR A 484 -2.73 20.61 24.78
N PHE A 485 -1.82 20.68 25.76
CA PHE A 485 -2.10 21.23 27.10
C PHE A 485 -2.34 22.75 27.12
N PHE A 486 -1.85 23.49 26.12
CA PHE A 486 -1.81 24.96 26.09
C PHE A 486 -2.61 25.57 24.92
N ILE A 487 -3.26 24.73 24.11
CA ILE A 487 -3.98 25.15 22.91
C ILE A 487 -5.47 25.29 23.25
N PHE A 488 -5.91 26.55 23.35
CA PHE A 488 -7.28 26.93 23.68
C PHE A 488 -7.97 27.76 22.58
N THR A 489 -7.31 27.95 21.43
CA THR A 489 -7.86 28.73 20.30
C THR A 489 -7.76 27.95 19.00
N SER A 490 -8.76 28.11 18.14
CA SER A 490 -8.88 27.37 16.87
C SER A 490 -7.72 27.67 15.91
N THR A 491 -7.18 28.89 15.96
CA THR A 491 -5.98 29.29 15.21
C THR A 491 -4.72 28.56 15.69
N ALA A 492 -4.52 28.43 17.02
CA ALA A 492 -3.39 27.69 17.56
C ALA A 492 -3.51 26.17 17.27
N ALA A 493 -4.73 25.63 17.28
CA ALA A 493 -5.00 24.28 16.85
C ALA A 493 -4.66 24.09 15.35
N THR A 494 -5.11 24.99 14.48
CA THR A 494 -4.81 24.97 13.04
C THR A 494 -3.30 25.02 12.74
N ILE A 495 -2.55 25.82 13.50
CA ILE A 495 -1.08 25.89 13.39
C ILE A 495 -0.44 24.57 13.86
N LEU A 496 -0.98 23.91 14.89
CA LEU A 496 -0.54 22.59 15.31
C LEU A 496 -0.74 21.54 14.21
N THR A 497 -1.95 21.45 13.66
CA THR A 497 -2.30 20.54 12.56
C THR A 497 -1.36 20.74 11.38
N ALA A 498 -1.08 21.99 11.01
CA ALA A 498 -0.13 22.34 9.96
C ALA A 498 1.30 21.80 10.22
N ILE A 499 1.85 22.01 11.42
CA ILE A 499 3.20 21.53 11.79
C ILE A 499 3.28 20.00 11.76
N ILE A 500 2.20 19.31 12.15
CA ILE A 500 2.09 17.84 12.11
C ILE A 500 2.17 17.28 10.67
N GLY A 501 2.01 18.11 9.63
CA GLY A 501 2.26 17.74 8.23
C GLY A 501 3.71 17.32 7.95
N ILE A 502 4.69 17.86 8.69
CA ILE A 502 6.11 17.56 8.47
C ILE A 502 6.50 16.16 9.03
N PRO A 503 6.09 15.75 10.26
CA PRO A 503 6.25 14.37 10.71
C PRO A 503 5.46 13.35 9.90
N TRP A 504 4.31 13.74 9.36
CA TRP A 504 3.52 12.87 8.48
C TRP A 504 4.29 12.53 7.20
N ALA A 505 4.91 13.53 6.56
CA ALA A 505 5.78 13.31 5.40
C ALA A 505 6.91 12.30 5.72
N PHE A 506 7.69 12.50 6.77
CA PHE A 506 8.73 11.54 7.16
C PHE A 506 8.20 10.12 7.42
N SER A 507 7.01 10.00 8.01
CA SER A 507 6.38 8.70 8.33
C SER A 507 5.98 7.89 7.08
N HIS A 508 5.80 8.54 5.92
CA HIS A 508 5.43 7.87 4.66
C HIS A 508 6.60 7.20 3.95
N TRP A 509 7.82 7.75 4.01
CA TRP A 509 8.93 7.28 3.17
C TRP A 509 10.18 6.85 3.94
N ALA A 510 10.51 7.48 5.08
CA ALA A 510 11.73 7.16 5.81
C ALA A 510 11.81 5.70 6.31
N PRO A 511 10.72 5.07 6.81
CA PRO A 511 10.75 3.66 7.22
C PRO A 511 11.03 2.72 6.04
N PHE A 512 10.41 2.97 4.88
CA PHE A 512 10.61 2.16 3.68
C PHE A 512 12.02 2.32 3.11
N ALA A 513 12.56 3.55 3.08
CA ALA A 513 13.91 3.83 2.61
C ALA A 513 15.00 3.22 3.54
N LEU A 514 14.75 3.14 4.85
CA LEU A 514 15.63 2.43 5.78
C LEU A 514 15.56 0.90 5.58
N ILE A 515 14.38 0.36 5.29
CA ILE A 515 14.21 -1.09 5.02
C ILE A 515 14.84 -1.47 3.67
N SER A 516 14.64 -0.69 2.61
CA SER A 516 15.19 -0.99 1.28
C SER A 516 16.71 -0.93 1.24
N ALA A 517 17.33 0.07 1.89
CA ALA A 517 18.79 0.15 2.01
C ALA A 517 19.38 -1.07 2.77
N GLU A 518 18.73 -1.49 3.86
CA GLU A 518 19.15 -2.63 4.69
C GLU A 518 18.89 -4.00 4.01
N ILE A 519 18.00 -4.07 3.01
CA ILE A 519 17.82 -5.22 2.11
C ILE A 519 18.89 -5.21 1.02
N ALA A 520 19.06 -4.10 0.29
CA ALA A 520 20.04 -3.97 -0.80
C ALA A 520 21.48 -4.22 -0.33
N LYS A 521 21.81 -3.76 0.88
CA LYS A 521 23.08 -4.07 1.54
C LYS A 521 23.31 -5.58 1.71
N ARG A 522 22.29 -6.34 2.12
CA ARG A 522 22.41 -7.80 2.28
C ARG A 522 22.49 -8.55 0.97
N ASP A 523 21.78 -8.09 -0.05
CA ASP A 523 21.93 -8.67 -1.39
C ASP A 523 23.40 -8.54 -1.85
N LEU A 524 24.02 -7.37 -1.66
CA LEU A 524 25.46 -7.21 -1.91
C LEU A 524 26.37 -8.06 -1.01
N GLU A 525 26.07 -8.21 0.28
CA GLU A 525 26.84 -9.07 1.20
C GLU A 525 26.75 -10.55 0.80
N THR A 526 25.56 -11.02 0.41
CA THR A 526 25.33 -12.38 -0.12
C THR A 526 26.04 -12.59 -1.44
N ARG A 527 25.87 -11.70 -2.43
CA ARG A 527 26.56 -11.79 -3.74
C ARG A 527 28.09 -11.78 -3.57
N ARG A 528 28.63 -10.96 -2.66
CA ARG A 528 30.08 -10.92 -2.32
C ARG A 528 30.58 -12.14 -1.53
N SER A 529 29.67 -12.99 -1.03
CA SER A 529 30.00 -14.25 -0.37
C SER A 529 29.93 -15.41 -1.37
N ALA A 530 28.88 -15.43 -2.21
CA ALA A 530 28.77 -16.32 -3.35
C ALA A 530 29.89 -16.10 -4.38
N SER A 531 30.42 -14.88 -4.54
CA SER A 531 31.59 -14.62 -5.40
C SER A 531 32.94 -15.00 -4.77
N ARG A 532 32.96 -15.73 -3.65
CA ARG A 532 34.18 -16.25 -2.97
C ARG A 532 34.17 -17.77 -2.80
N LEU A 533 33.07 -18.41 -3.17
CA LEU A 533 32.87 -19.86 -3.13
C LEU A 533 32.41 -20.22 -4.54
N GLU A 534 33.08 -21.13 -5.24
CA GLU A 534 32.76 -21.46 -6.65
C GLU A 534 31.50 -22.34 -6.79
N GLU A 535 30.52 -22.14 -5.90
CA GLU A 535 29.20 -22.79 -5.89
C GLU A 535 28.10 -21.73 -5.94
N ALA A 536 27.36 -21.68 -7.06
CA ALA A 536 26.18 -20.84 -7.20
C ALA A 536 24.99 -21.44 -6.41
N ASP A 537 24.93 -21.16 -5.10
CA ASP A 537 23.88 -21.69 -4.22
C ASP A 537 22.46 -21.28 -4.71
N PRO A 538 21.57 -22.25 -5.02
CA PRO A 538 20.18 -21.97 -5.39
C PRO A 538 19.35 -21.29 -4.29
N ALA A 539 19.91 -21.05 -3.10
CA ALA A 539 19.33 -20.17 -2.09
C ALA A 539 19.10 -18.72 -2.54
N ALA A 540 19.71 -18.24 -3.62
CA ALA A 540 19.40 -16.92 -4.19
C ALA A 540 17.89 -16.72 -4.42
N ASN A 541 17.19 -17.75 -4.91
CA ASN A 541 15.75 -17.74 -5.17
C ASN A 541 14.89 -17.69 -3.87
N LYS A 542 15.50 -17.84 -2.69
CA LYS A 542 14.84 -17.70 -1.37
C LYS A 542 14.93 -16.26 -0.82
N GLN A 543 15.55 -15.33 -1.55
CA GLN A 543 15.80 -13.97 -1.08
C GLN A 543 14.67 -13.00 -1.47
N ASP A 544 14.10 -13.12 -2.67
CA ASP A 544 12.91 -12.34 -3.07
C ASP A 544 11.68 -12.74 -2.23
N ASP A 545 11.55 -14.04 -1.93
CA ASP A 545 10.57 -14.61 -1.00
C ASP A 545 10.66 -13.97 0.41
N GLN A 546 11.85 -13.51 0.83
CA GLN A 546 12.03 -12.75 2.07
C GLN A 546 11.62 -11.28 1.95
N ALA A 547 11.90 -10.62 0.83
CA ALA A 547 11.57 -9.20 0.64
C ALA A 547 10.05 -8.94 0.77
N GLY A 548 9.23 -9.78 0.12
CA GLY A 548 7.77 -9.73 0.24
C GLY A 548 7.26 -9.98 1.67
N VAL A 549 7.86 -10.95 2.38
CA VAL A 549 7.49 -11.25 3.78
C VAL A 549 7.93 -10.17 4.76
N ILE A 550 9.09 -9.52 4.53
CA ILE A 550 9.54 -8.35 5.30
C ILE A 550 8.56 -7.19 5.13
N LEU A 551 8.14 -6.90 3.89
CA LEU A 551 7.20 -5.82 3.59
C LEU A 551 5.80 -6.09 4.19
N GLY A 552 5.32 -7.35 4.12
CA GLY A 552 4.09 -7.78 4.79
C GLY A 552 4.16 -7.64 6.31
N LEU A 553 5.29 -8.00 6.93
CA LEU A 553 5.50 -7.86 8.37
C LEU A 553 5.62 -6.38 8.82
N HIS A 554 6.20 -5.52 7.99
CA HIS A 554 6.18 -4.07 8.19
C HIS A 554 4.74 -3.52 8.18
N ASN A 555 3.88 -3.99 7.27
CA ASN A 555 2.47 -3.60 7.24
C ASN A 555 1.69 -4.06 8.48
N VAL A 556 1.99 -5.26 9.01
CA VAL A 556 1.45 -5.73 10.30
C VAL A 556 1.95 -4.85 11.46
N ALA A 557 3.23 -4.43 11.45
CA ALA A 557 3.78 -3.53 12.46
C ALA A 557 3.18 -2.11 12.42
N ILE A 558 2.67 -1.67 11.27
CA ILE A 558 1.89 -0.42 11.10
C ILE A 558 0.45 -0.59 11.61
N SER A 559 -0.19 -1.72 11.31
CA SER A 559 -1.65 -1.90 11.49
C SER A 559 -2.03 -2.43 12.88
N ALA A 560 -1.29 -3.42 13.41
CA ALA A 560 -1.53 -3.99 14.73
C ALA A 560 -1.51 -3.00 15.92
N PRO A 561 -0.61 -2.00 16.03
CA PRO A 561 -0.62 -1.06 17.16
C PRO A 561 -1.88 -0.18 17.21
N GLN A 562 -2.53 0.06 16.08
CA GLN A 562 -3.74 0.88 16.02
C GLN A 562 -4.92 0.16 16.69
N ILE A 563 -4.96 -1.18 16.67
CA ILE A 563 -5.92 -1.96 17.46
C ILE A 563 -5.70 -1.72 18.96
N LEU A 564 -4.45 -1.64 19.44
CA LEU A 564 -4.17 -1.26 20.83
C LEU A 564 -4.57 0.21 21.10
N ALA A 565 -4.33 1.12 20.15
CA ALA A 565 -4.73 2.52 20.25
C ALA A 565 -6.24 2.72 20.39
N THR A 566 -7.06 1.95 19.67
CA THR A 566 -8.54 1.99 19.78
C THR A 566 -9.00 1.64 21.20
N LEU A 567 -8.46 0.59 21.81
CA LEU A 567 -8.83 0.12 23.15
C LEU A 567 -8.42 1.15 24.21
N ILE A 568 -7.21 1.71 24.12
CA ILE A 568 -6.74 2.79 25.00
C ILE A 568 -7.63 4.04 24.84
N SER A 569 -7.98 4.42 23.61
CA SER A 569 -8.83 5.57 23.34
C SER A 569 -10.24 5.37 23.90
N SER A 570 -10.83 4.19 23.71
CA SER A 570 -12.15 3.85 24.26
C SER A 570 -12.16 3.91 25.80
N ILE A 571 -11.10 3.43 26.46
CA ILE A 571 -10.95 3.54 27.91
C ILE A 571 -10.86 5.01 28.36
N ILE A 572 -10.08 5.85 27.68
CA ILE A 572 -10.02 7.29 27.98
C ILE A 572 -11.40 7.92 27.82
N PHE A 573 -12.07 7.69 26.68
CA PHE A 573 -13.39 8.27 26.42
C PHE A 573 -14.42 7.83 27.45
N LYS A 574 -14.38 6.57 27.90
CA LYS A 574 -15.32 6.06 28.93
C LYS A 574 -15.25 6.82 30.25
N PHE A 575 -14.09 7.39 30.62
CA PHE A 575 -13.88 8.12 31.87
C PHE A 575 -13.81 9.66 31.70
N ALA A 576 -13.51 10.16 30.50
CA ALA A 576 -13.20 11.58 30.27
C ALA A 576 -14.11 12.29 29.25
N GLN A 577 -14.94 11.58 28.47
CA GLN A 577 -15.89 12.23 27.54
C GLN A 577 -17.02 12.91 28.31
N ARG A 578 -17.46 14.07 27.83
CA ARG A 578 -18.72 14.73 28.21
C ARG A 578 -19.80 14.44 27.15
N PRO A 579 -21.09 14.69 27.47
CA PRO A 579 -22.18 14.74 26.49
C PRO A 579 -21.91 15.69 25.31
N ARG A 580 -22.48 15.38 24.14
CA ARG A 580 -22.45 16.24 22.95
C ARG A 580 -23.24 17.52 23.25
N GLY A 581 -22.60 18.67 23.12
CA GLY A 581 -23.19 19.99 23.46
C GLY A 581 -22.67 20.59 24.77
N GLU A 582 -22.03 19.81 25.66
CA GLU A 582 -21.38 20.38 26.85
C GLU A 582 -20.03 21.06 26.51
N PRO A 583 -19.70 22.18 27.19
CA PRO A 583 -18.40 22.82 27.07
C PRO A 583 -17.30 22.10 27.88
N TYR A 584 -16.05 22.37 27.50
CA TYR A 584 -14.83 21.92 28.17
C TYR A 584 -14.63 20.39 28.21
N ASP A 585 -15.09 19.69 27.17
CA ASP A 585 -14.61 18.34 26.91
C ASP A 585 -13.12 18.38 26.50
N THR A 586 -12.30 17.61 27.21
CA THR A 586 -10.85 17.49 26.97
C THR A 586 -10.41 16.07 26.63
N SER A 587 -11.37 15.15 26.42
CA SER A 587 -11.11 13.71 26.26
C SER A 587 -10.22 13.38 25.06
N VAL A 588 -10.41 14.07 23.93
CA VAL A 588 -9.59 13.87 22.73
C VAL A 588 -8.17 14.37 22.96
N GLY A 589 -7.99 15.49 23.67
CA GLY A 589 -6.67 15.99 24.05
C GLY A 589 -5.88 14.98 24.88
N TRP A 590 -6.53 14.22 25.77
CA TRP A 590 -5.87 13.13 26.50
C TRP A 590 -5.45 11.95 25.61
N VAL A 591 -6.25 11.59 24.61
CA VAL A 591 -5.87 10.57 23.61
C VAL A 591 -4.65 11.03 22.81
N LEU A 592 -4.64 12.27 22.31
CA LEU A 592 -3.50 12.86 21.61
C LEU A 592 -2.22 12.84 22.47
N ARG A 593 -2.30 13.25 23.75
CA ARG A 593 -1.15 13.27 24.67
C ARG A 593 -0.55 11.88 24.92
N LEU A 594 -1.37 10.82 25.04
CA LEU A 594 -0.82 9.45 25.09
C LEU A 594 -0.16 9.05 23.76
N GLY A 595 -0.67 9.52 22.63
CA GLY A 595 0.00 9.37 21.35
C GLY A 595 1.38 10.05 21.31
N GLY A 596 1.54 11.17 22.04
CA GLY A 596 2.84 11.81 22.29
C GLY A 596 3.81 10.93 23.08
N VAL A 597 3.34 10.20 24.09
CA VAL A 597 4.15 9.22 24.85
C VAL A 597 4.59 8.07 23.93
N ALA A 598 3.68 7.54 23.10
CA ALA A 598 4.01 6.53 22.10
C ALA A 598 5.05 7.04 21.08
N ALA A 599 4.96 8.29 20.66
CA ALA A 599 5.94 8.90 19.77
C ALA A 599 7.33 9.10 20.41
N LEU A 600 7.43 9.34 21.72
CA LEU A 600 8.72 9.30 22.43
C LEU A 600 9.33 7.89 22.45
N LEU A 601 8.52 6.84 22.58
CA LEU A 601 8.98 5.46 22.44
C LEU A 601 9.44 5.18 21.00
N ALA A 602 8.71 5.65 19.99
CA ALA A 602 9.12 5.55 18.59
C ALA A 602 10.48 6.22 18.36
N ALA A 603 10.66 7.45 18.83
CA ALA A 603 11.94 8.17 18.82
C ALA A 603 13.07 7.35 19.47
N TYR A 604 12.84 6.79 20.66
CA TYR A 604 13.83 5.95 21.35
C TYR A 604 14.24 4.69 20.55
N PHE A 605 13.31 4.04 19.86
CA PHE A 605 13.63 2.90 18.99
C PHE A 605 14.29 3.31 17.67
N THR A 606 13.92 4.46 17.09
CA THR A 606 14.60 5.04 15.92
C THR A 606 16.03 5.46 16.24
N TYR A 607 16.28 6.00 17.44
CA TYR A 607 17.64 6.28 17.94
C TYR A 607 18.49 5.00 18.10
N ARG A 608 17.87 3.83 18.32
CA ARG A 608 18.57 2.54 18.42
C ARG A 608 18.91 1.91 17.05
N ILE A 609 18.43 2.46 15.93
CA ILE A 609 18.87 2.07 14.58
C ILE A 609 20.32 2.55 14.38
N GLY A 610 21.14 1.74 13.71
CA GLY A 610 22.53 2.09 13.41
C GLY A 610 22.66 3.19 12.34
N GLU A 611 23.84 3.81 12.28
CA GLU A 611 24.23 4.70 11.19
C GLU A 611 25.46 4.14 10.48
N GLU A 612 25.44 4.17 9.15
CA GLU A 612 26.61 3.84 8.35
C GLU A 612 27.68 4.92 8.59
N GLY A 613 28.89 4.50 8.94
CA GLY A 613 29.96 5.37 9.43
C GLY A 613 30.45 5.04 10.86
N ASN A 614 29.69 4.28 11.66
CA ASN A 614 30.12 3.88 13.01
C ASN A 614 30.88 2.53 13.05
N VAL A 615 31.19 1.93 11.89
CA VAL A 615 31.82 0.60 11.70
C VAL A 615 33.35 0.64 11.95
N SER A 616 33.81 1.50 12.85
CA SER A 616 35.24 1.73 13.12
C SER A 616 35.57 1.89 14.61
N ARG A 617 34.65 1.55 15.53
CA ARG A 617 34.86 1.76 16.98
C ARG A 617 34.40 0.66 17.95
N ASP A 618 33.42 -0.18 17.62
CA ASP A 618 32.87 -1.15 18.60
C ASP A 618 33.35 -2.60 18.43
N ASP A 619 33.89 -3.01 17.27
CA ASP A 619 34.53 -4.33 17.09
C ASP A 619 35.97 -4.38 17.67
N GLY A 620 36.09 -3.91 18.91
CA GLY A 620 37.34 -3.85 19.68
C GLY A 620 37.76 -5.21 20.24
N GLY A 621 37.92 -6.24 19.41
CA GLY A 621 38.63 -7.45 19.82
C GLY A 621 38.23 -8.77 19.16
N ASN A 622 38.71 -9.04 17.94
CA ASN A 622 39.64 -10.17 17.79
C ASN A 622 40.61 -9.97 16.61
N SER A 623 41.77 -10.63 16.67
CA SER A 623 42.87 -10.47 15.71
C SER A 623 42.71 -11.34 14.46
N MET A 624 42.81 -10.72 13.28
CA MET A 624 43.32 -11.38 12.07
C MET A 624 44.22 -10.40 11.30
N ARG A 625 45.52 -10.66 11.33
CA ARG A 625 46.59 -9.78 10.82
C ARG A 625 46.94 -10.20 9.40
N TYR A 626 46.35 -9.57 8.39
CA TYR A 626 46.86 -9.68 7.02
C TYR A 626 48.13 -8.85 6.85
N GLU A 627 49.22 -9.50 6.50
CA GLU A 627 50.49 -8.83 6.21
C GLU A 627 50.44 -8.16 4.84
N ARG A 628 50.99 -6.95 4.77
CA ARG A 628 51.08 -6.17 3.53
C ARG A 628 52.40 -6.51 2.87
N VAL A 629 52.35 -7.19 1.72
CA VAL A 629 53.50 -7.30 0.82
C VAL A 629 53.69 -5.93 0.17
N GLU A 630 54.75 -5.21 0.56
CA GLU A 630 55.11 -3.92 -0.05
C GLU A 630 56.12 -4.15 -1.20
N GLU A 631 55.78 -3.66 -2.39
CA GLU A 631 56.67 -3.74 -3.57
C GLU A 631 57.86 -2.78 -3.40
N GLY A 632 59.04 -3.34 -3.11
CA GLY A 632 60.26 -2.58 -2.83
C GLY A 632 60.90 -1.93 -4.05
N VAL A 633 60.43 -0.76 -4.47
CA VAL A 633 61.13 0.09 -5.45
C VAL A 633 62.09 1.04 -4.73
N VAL A 634 63.36 0.63 -4.58
CA VAL A 634 64.43 1.50 -4.07
C VAL A 634 65.55 1.62 -5.11
N ARG A 635 65.83 2.86 -5.52
CA ARG A 635 66.97 3.19 -6.39
C ARG A 635 68.28 3.05 -5.62
N GLY A 636 69.28 2.42 -6.22
CA GLY A 636 70.62 2.35 -5.65
C GLY A 636 71.34 3.71 -5.63
N ARG A 637 72.30 3.84 -4.71
CA ARG A 637 73.45 4.75 -4.79
C ARG A 637 74.65 4.09 -4.13
N GLU A 638 75.82 4.36 -4.69
CA GLU A 638 77.11 3.91 -4.15
C GLU A 638 77.50 4.73 -2.90
N VAL A 639 78.36 4.19 -2.05
CA VAL A 639 79.80 4.55 -1.98
C VAL A 639 80.49 3.64 -0.95
N VAL A 640 81.70 3.19 -1.35
CA VAL A 640 82.83 2.61 -0.57
C VAL A 640 82.58 2.29 0.91
#